data_AF-A0A3N5K813-F1
#
_entry.id   AF-A0A3N5K813-F1
#
_cell.length_a   1.000
_cell.length_b   1.000
_cell.length_c   1.000
_cell.angle_alpha   90.00
_cell.angle_beta   90.00
_cell.angle_gamma   90.00
#
_symmetry.space_group_name_H-M   'P 1'
#
loop_
_entity.id
_entity.type
_entity.pdbx_description
1 polymer ?
#
loop_
_entity_poly.entity_id
_entity_poly.type
_entity_poly.pdbx_seq_one_letter_code
_entity_poly.pdbx_strand_id
1 'polypeptide(L)' 'MVLVCVVFTFVWLNGFSQQTLLPATGEDGWISLFDGKSLDGWRANEHPKTFQVRDGMIVVH' A
#
# COMPACT_ATOMS: atom_id res chain seq x y z
N MET A 1 -30.26 13.35 16.56
CA MET A 1 -30.83 11.98 16.69
C MET A 1 -31.24 11.36 15.35
N VAL A 2 -31.71 12.12 14.36
CA VAL A 2 -31.98 11.61 12.99
C VAL A 2 -30.71 11.52 12.13
N LEU A 3 -29.71 12.37 12.38
CA LEU A 3 -28.48 12.47 11.58
C LEU A 3 -27.52 11.26 11.72
N VAL A 4 -27.56 10.53 12.85
CA VAL A 4 -26.71 9.34 13.07
C VAL A 4 -27.21 8.12 12.28
N CYS A 5 -28.53 8.00 12.10
CA CYS A 5 -29.13 6.89 11.35
C CYS A 5 -28.88 7.00 9.84
N VAL A 6 -28.85 8.22 9.29
CA VAL A 6 -28.61 8.43 7.86
C VAL A 6 -27.17 8.09 7.47
N VAL A 7 -26.19 8.36 8.35
CA VAL A 7 -24.79 8.00 8.12
C VAL A 7 -24.60 6.48 8.19
N PHE A 8 -25.29 5.80 9.10
CA PHE A 8 -25.23 4.34 9.25
C PHE A 8 -25.82 3.58 8.05
N THR A 9 -26.89 4.10 7.44
CA THR A 9 -27.44 3.53 6.20
C THR A 9 -26.66 3.95 4.95
N PHE A 10 -26.04 5.14 4.94
CA PHE A 10 -25.18 5.57 3.83
C PHE A 10 -23.89 4.73 3.71
N VAL A 11 -23.30 4.35 4.84
CA VAL A 11 -22.10 3.49 4.89
C VAL A 11 -22.40 2.04 4.50
N TRP A 12 -23.66 1.58 4.64
CA TRP A 12 -24.06 0.23 4.25
C TRP A 12 -24.49 0.13 2.77
N LEU A 13 -24.96 1.25 2.16
CA LEU A 13 -25.31 1.32 0.73
C LEU A 13 -24.11 1.69 -0.16
N ASN A 14 -23.21 2.55 0.32
CA ASN A 14 -21.93 2.77 -0.34
C ASN A 14 -20.94 1.84 0.33
N GLY A 15 -20.89 0.60 -0.17
CA GLY A 15 -19.91 -0.38 0.25
C GLY A 15 -18.58 0.33 0.47
N PHE A 16 -18.10 0.25 1.71
CA PHE A 16 -16.82 0.77 2.15
C PHE A 16 -15.76 0.12 1.26
N SER A 17 -15.56 0.71 0.09
CA SER A 17 -14.45 0.39 -0.78
C SER A 17 -13.28 0.93 0.00
N GLN A 18 -12.60 0.03 0.71
CA GLN A 18 -11.20 0.26 1.02
C GLN A 18 -10.59 0.63 -0.33
N GLN A 19 -10.33 1.92 -0.56
CA GLN A 19 -9.36 2.33 -1.55
C GLN A 19 -8.04 1.78 -1.00
N THR A 20 -7.79 0.50 -1.24
CA THR A 20 -6.44 -0.01 -1.31
C THR A 20 -5.82 0.88 -2.36
N LEU A 21 -4.89 1.74 -1.95
CA LEU A 21 -4.10 2.55 -2.87
C LEU A 21 -3.34 1.54 -3.73
N LEU A 22 -4.00 1.06 -4.80
CA LEU A 22 -3.41 0.13 -5.74
C LEU A 22 -2.12 0.84 -6.19
N PRO A 23 -0.95 0.21 -6.03
CA PRO A 23 0.28 0.81 -6.52
C PRO A 23 0.02 1.22 -7.96
N ALA A 24 0.21 2.52 -8.25
CA ALA A 24 -0.11 3.09 -9.55
C ALA A 24 0.49 2.18 -10.63
N THR A 25 -0.38 1.45 -11.33
CA THR A 25 0.04 0.58 -12.40
C THR A 25 0.57 1.48 -13.50
N GLY A 26 1.82 1.29 -13.90
CA GLY A 26 2.31 1.87 -15.15
C GLY A 26 1.36 1.50 -16.28
N GLU A 27 1.28 2.34 -17.30
CA GLU A 27 0.23 2.38 -18.33
C GLU A 27 -0.06 1.04 -19.06
N ASP A 28 0.77 0.02 -18.84
CA ASP A 28 0.71 -1.31 -19.48
C ASP A 28 0.45 -2.48 -18.50
N GLY A 29 -0.20 -2.24 -17.35
CA GLY A 29 -0.58 -3.32 -16.42
C GLY A 29 0.58 -3.85 -15.57
N TRP A 30 1.70 -3.15 -15.55
CA TRP A 30 2.82 -3.41 -14.65
C TRP A 30 2.54 -2.83 -13.27
N ILE A 31 2.71 -3.67 -12.25
CA ILE A 31 2.58 -3.26 -10.85
C ILE A 31 3.97 -3.03 -10.27
N SER A 32 4.23 -1.82 -9.76
CA SER A 32 5.45 -1.56 -9.00
C SER A 32 5.34 -2.25 -7.63
N LEU A 33 6.19 -3.25 -7.40
CA LEU A 33 6.26 -3.98 -6.12
C LEU A 33 7.09 -3.23 -5.07
N PHE A 34 7.91 -2.28 -5.50
CA PHE A 34 8.73 -1.44 -4.65
C PHE A 34 8.35 0.02 -4.88
N ASP A 35 8.21 0.76 -3.79
CA ASP A 35 7.77 2.15 -3.80
C ASP A 35 8.94 3.15 -3.95
N GLY A 36 10.18 2.65 -3.99
CA GLY A 36 11.37 3.48 -4.09
C GLY A 36 11.74 4.19 -2.79
N LYS A 37 11.13 3.84 -1.65
CA LYS A 37 11.31 4.59 -0.40
C LYS A 37 11.58 3.69 0.79
N SER A 38 10.85 2.59 0.92
CA SER A 38 10.99 1.70 2.07
C SER A 38 10.85 0.23 1.68
N LEU A 39 11.34 -0.64 2.54
CA LEU A 39 11.13 -2.08 2.42
C LEU A 39 9.80 -2.50 3.07
N ASP A 40 8.80 -1.61 3.10
CA ASP A 40 7.51 -1.91 3.73
C ASP A 40 6.83 -3.06 2.98
N GLY A 41 6.47 -4.11 3.72
CA GLY A 41 5.92 -5.34 3.13
C GLY A 41 6.96 -6.30 2.55
N TRP A 42 8.23 -5.91 2.49
CA TRP A 42 9.34 -6.78 2.09
C TRP A 42 9.95 -7.46 3.32
N ARG A 43 10.19 -8.77 3.21
CA ARG A 43 10.82 -9.55 4.29
C ARG A 43 12.05 -10.25 3.74
N ALA A 44 13.22 -9.91 4.28
CA ALA A 44 14.44 -10.64 4.01
C ALA A 44 14.31 -12.06 4.57
N ASN A 45 14.63 -13.07 3.74
CA ASN A 45 14.62 -14.46 4.17
C ASN A 45 15.80 -14.76 5.11
N GLU A 46 16.98 -14.19 4.82
CA GLU A 46 18.20 -14.33 5.62
C GLU A 46 18.92 -12.97 5.74
N HIS A 47 19.62 -12.76 6.85
CA HIS A 47 20.40 -11.54 7.17
C HIS A 47 19.66 -10.21 6.89
N PRO A 48 18.61 -9.86 7.66
CA PRO A 48 17.76 -8.68 7.41
C PRO A 48 18.49 -7.34 7.48
N LYS A 49 19.72 -7.31 8.03
CA LYS A 49 20.55 -6.09 8.14
C LYS A 49 21.32 -5.77 6.85
N THR A 50 21.36 -6.71 5.90
CA THR A 50 22.14 -6.60 4.67
C THR A 50 21.42 -5.78 3.60
N PHE A 51 20.08 -5.77 3.62
CA PHE A 51 19.26 -4.99 2.71
C PHE A 51 18.99 -3.60 3.29
N GLN A 52 19.32 -2.56 2.52
CA GLN A 52 19.06 -1.17 2.89
C GLN A 52 18.52 -0.41 1.67
N VAL A 53 17.68 0.60 1.89
CA VAL A 53 17.25 1.51 0.82
C VAL A 53 18.13 2.74 0.84
N ARG A 54 18.79 3.05 -0.28
CA ARG A 54 19.58 4.27 -0.47
C ARG A 54 19.25 4.86 -1.83
N ASP A 55 18.98 6.17 -1.85
CA ASP A 55 18.65 6.92 -3.07
C ASP A 55 17.52 6.28 -3.90
N GLY A 56 16.56 5.68 -3.20
CA GLY A 56 15.42 4.97 -3.78
C GLY A 56 15.74 3.66 -4.49
N MET A 57 16.90 3.06 -4.17
CA MET A 57 17.31 1.74 -4.64
C MET A 57 17.54 0.80 -3.45
N ILE A 58 17.28 -0.48 -3.65
CA ILE A 58 17.62 -1.51 -2.68
C ILE A 58 19.10 -1.87 -2.89
N VAL A 59 19.91 -1.60 -1.86
CA VAL A 59 21.35 -1.88 -1.83
C VAL A 59 21.61 -3.06 -0.89
N VAL A 60 22.45 -3.98 -1.35
CA VAL A 60 22.91 -5.16 -0.63
C VAL A 60 24.37 -4.93 -0.25
N HIS A 61 24.71 -5.16 1.01
CA HIS A 61 26.08 -5.08 1.54
C HIS A 61 26.83 -6.41 1.54
#